data_AF-A0A317G374-F1
#
_entry.id   AF-A0A317G374-F1
#
_cell.length_a   1.000
_cell.length_b   1.000
_cell.length_c   1.000
_cell.angle_alpha   90.00
_cell.angle_beta   90.00
_cell.angle_gamma   90.00
#
_symmetry.space_group_name_H-M   'P 1'
#
loop_
_entity.id
_entity.type
_entity.pdbx_description
1 polymer ?
#
loop_
_entity_poly.entity_id
_entity_poly.type
_entity_poly.pdbx_seq_one_letter_code
_entity_poly.pdbx_strand_id
1 'polypeptide(L)'
;MLVRIQYKSLDDNTKRAIEAGQLNKNQLTQINASITEHVNSKKKNVIVSFAIMLILFVFMAVSMLSNTALEDKTHLFIFIIPIFAMILIMEYVSAWLAYGRLRSQFNKALKKGYPGSYGEFLV
;
A
#
# COMPACT_ATOMS: atom_id res chain seq x y z
N MET A 1 23.00 -13.80 -6.70
CA MET A 1 21.69 -14.44 -6.52
C MET A 1 20.67 -13.34 -6.25
N LEU A 2 19.85 -12.96 -7.24
CA LEU A 2 18.81 -11.95 -7.06
C LEU A 2 17.69 -12.56 -6.23
N VAL A 3 17.52 -12.09 -5.01
CA VAL A 3 16.45 -12.54 -4.11
C VAL A 3 15.11 -12.18 -4.74
N ARG A 4 14.38 -13.19 -5.21
CA ARG A 4 13.07 -13.03 -5.83
C ARG A 4 12.04 -12.89 -4.73
N ILE A 5 11.81 -11.65 -4.27
CA ILE A 5 10.77 -11.34 -3.29
C ILE A 5 9.41 -11.73 -3.89
N GLN A 6 8.66 -12.61 -3.23
CA GLN A 6 7.32 -12.92 -3.69
C GLN A 6 6.44 -11.67 -3.56
N TYR A 7 5.67 -11.34 -4.60
CA TYR A 7 4.91 -10.10 -4.64
C TYR A 7 3.82 -9.95 -3.55
N LYS A 8 3.50 -11.04 -2.83
CA LYS A 8 2.54 -11.05 -1.70
C LYS A 8 3.20 -11.03 -0.31
N SER A 9 4.49 -11.36 -0.23
CA SER A 9 5.24 -11.53 1.02
C SER A 9 6.74 -11.59 0.78
N LEU A 10 7.54 -11.25 1.79
CA LEU A 10 8.95 -11.60 1.71
C LEU A 10 9.09 -13.11 1.46
N ASP A 11 10.00 -13.52 0.59
CA ASP A 11 10.29 -14.96 0.42
C ASP A 11 10.69 -15.56 1.78
N ASP A 12 10.15 -16.73 2.12
CA ASP A 12 10.29 -17.30 3.46
C ASP A 12 11.76 -17.58 3.82
N ASN A 13 12.60 -17.93 2.85
CA ASN A 13 14.03 -18.14 3.08
C ASN A 13 14.73 -16.81 3.41
N THR A 14 14.37 -15.75 2.69
CA THR A 14 14.91 -14.41 2.92
C THR A 14 14.47 -13.87 4.27
N LYS A 15 13.20 -14.06 4.63
CA LYS A 15 12.66 -13.67 5.93
C LYS A 15 13.40 -14.39 7.07
N ARG A 16 13.58 -15.71 6.95
CA ARG A 16 14.33 -16.50 7.94
C ARG A 16 15.78 -16.07 8.05
N ALA A 17 16.45 -15.80 6.92
CA ALA A 17 17.84 -15.33 6.91
C ALA A 17 18.00 -13.95 7.58
N ILE A 18 17.04 -13.03 7.39
CA ILE A 18 17.00 -11.75 8.09
C ILE A 18 16.75 -11.97 9.59
N GLU A 19 15.73 -12.74 9.95
CA GLU A 19 15.38 -12.99 11.36
C GLU A 19 16.50 -13.70 12.13
N ALA A 20 17.29 -14.53 11.46
CA ALA A 20 18.42 -15.25 12.04
C ALA A 20 19.73 -14.46 12.06
N GLY A 21 19.76 -13.22 11.55
CA GLY A 21 20.98 -12.40 11.55
C GLY A 21 22.07 -12.87 10.58
N GLN A 22 21.73 -13.66 9.56
CA GLN A 22 22.69 -14.36 8.70
C GLN A 22 23.15 -13.55 7.48
N LEU A 23 22.55 -12.39 7.23
CA LEU A 23 22.88 -11.51 6.11
C LEU A 23 23.93 -10.47 6.50
N ASN A 24 24.77 -10.10 5.54
CA ASN A 24 25.71 -9.00 5.71
C ASN A 24 25.02 -7.64 5.40
N LYS A 25 25.64 -6.52 5.83
CA LYS A 25 25.10 -5.16 5.61
C LYS A 25 24.80 -4.90 4.14
N ASN A 26 25.66 -5.32 3.21
CA ASN A 26 25.48 -5.09 1.78
C ASN A 26 24.25 -5.83 1.22
N GLN A 27 23.98 -7.06 1.66
CA GLN A 27 22.78 -7.81 1.28
C GLN A 27 21.51 -7.17 1.84
N LEU A 28 21.55 -6.70 3.09
CA LEU A 28 20.44 -5.94 3.70
C LEU A 28 20.13 -4.66 2.94
N THR A 29 21.15 -3.89 2.56
CA THR A 29 20.98 -2.68 1.74
C THR A 29 20.38 -3.00 0.37
N GLN A 30 20.82 -4.09 -0.27
CA GLN A 30 20.26 -4.52 -1.55
C GLN A 30 18.79 -4.94 -1.44
N ILE A 31 18.42 -5.66 -0.38
CA ILE A 31 17.03 -6.06 -0.13
C ILE A 31 16.17 -4.82 0.14
N ASN A 32 16.65 -3.88 0.97
CA ASN A 32 15.97 -2.61 1.22
C ASN A 32 15.76 -1.82 -0.08
N ALA A 33 16.80 -1.65 -0.90
CA ALA A 33 16.73 -0.94 -2.17
C ALA A 33 15.73 -1.61 -3.13
N SER A 34 15.76 -2.93 -3.23
CA SER A 34 14.84 -3.70 -4.07
C SER A 34 13.38 -3.58 -3.60
N ILE A 35 13.12 -3.62 -2.28
CA ILE A 35 11.78 -3.40 -1.72
C ILE A 35 11.31 -1.98 -2.00
N THR A 36 12.17 -0.99 -1.81
CA THR A 36 11.85 0.43 -2.03
C THR A 36 11.54 0.70 -3.50
N GLU A 37 12.37 0.21 -4.42
CA GLU A 37 12.14 0.31 -5.85
C GLU A 37 10.86 -0.41 -6.27
N HIS A 38 10.62 -1.61 -5.75
CA HIS A 38 9.39 -2.36 -6.01
C HIS A 38 8.13 -1.60 -5.54
N VAL A 39 8.17 -1.09 -4.31
CA VAL A 39 7.11 -0.26 -3.72
C VAL A 39 6.86 0.98 -4.58
N ASN A 40 7.90 1.68 -5.02
CA ASN A 40 7.78 2.87 -5.86
C ASN A 40 7.22 2.55 -7.26
N SER A 41 7.62 1.43 -7.86
CA SER A 41 7.09 0.98 -9.15
C SER A 41 5.59 0.61 -9.05
N LYS A 42 5.21 -0.14 -8.02
CA LYS A 42 3.80 -0.41 -7.71
C LYS A 42 3.03 0.86 -7.35
N LYS A 43 3.71 1.88 -6.80
CA LYS A 43 3.10 3.16 -6.42
C LYS A 43 2.41 3.82 -7.59
N LYS A 44 3.11 3.92 -8.71
CA LYS A 44 2.59 4.50 -9.94
C LYS A 44 1.35 3.75 -10.46
N ASN A 45 1.39 2.42 -10.52
CA ASN A 45 0.28 1.63 -11.05
C ASN A 45 -0.97 1.70 -10.18
N VAL A 46 -0.81 1.65 -8.85
CA VAL A 46 -1.93 1.78 -7.92
C VAL A 46 -2.52 3.18 -7.98
N ILE A 47 -1.68 4.24 -8.05
CA ILE A 47 -2.17 5.61 -8.25
C ILE A 47 -3.01 5.73 -9.54
N VAL A 48 -2.55 5.11 -10.65
CA VAL A 48 -3.29 5.14 -11.92
C VAL A 48 -4.61 4.38 -11.82
N SER A 49 -4.62 3.15 -11.28
CA SER A 49 -5.85 2.40 -11.05
C SER A 49 -6.81 3.13 -10.12
N PHE A 50 -6.28 3.84 -9.12
CA PHE A 50 -7.06 4.64 -8.19
C PHE A 50 -7.66 5.88 -8.86
N ALA A 51 -6.90 6.57 -9.71
CA ALA A 51 -7.42 7.69 -10.50
C ALA A 51 -8.58 7.24 -11.39
N ILE A 52 -8.47 6.07 -12.02
CA ILE A 52 -9.56 5.50 -12.84
C ILE A 52 -10.78 5.17 -11.97
N MET A 53 -10.60 4.50 -10.82
CA MET A 53 -11.69 4.20 -9.90
C MET A 53 -12.36 5.47 -9.35
N LEU A 54 -11.59 6.49 -9.00
CA LEU A 54 -12.09 7.77 -8.51
C LEU A 54 -12.92 8.48 -9.59
N ILE A 55 -12.43 8.50 -10.83
CA ILE A 55 -13.17 9.05 -11.98
C ILE A 55 -14.51 8.30 -12.14
N LEU A 56 -14.49 6.97 -12.17
CA LEU A 56 -15.70 6.15 -12.30
C LEU A 56 -16.68 6.36 -11.14
N PHE A 57 -16.17 6.47 -9.91
CA PHE A 57 -16.96 6.73 -8.72
C PHE A 57 -17.59 8.12 -8.75
N VAL A 58 -16.85 9.15 -9.18
CA VAL A 58 -17.39 10.50 -9.38
C VAL A 58 -18.50 10.49 -10.43
N PHE A 59 -18.31 9.80 -11.56
CA PHE A 59 -19.37 9.67 -12.57
C PHE A 59 -20.63 8.98 -12.03
N MET A 60 -20.46 7.89 -11.26
CA MET A 60 -21.58 7.20 -10.61
C MET A 60 -22.26 8.08 -9.56
N ALA A 61 -21.50 8.80 -8.74
CA ALA A 61 -22.02 9.71 -7.74
C ALA A 61 -22.79 10.87 -8.38
N VAL A 62 -22.27 11.48 -9.45
CA VAL A 62 -22.97 12.53 -10.22
C VAL A 62 -24.24 11.98 -10.86
N SER A 63 -24.20 10.77 -11.44
CA SER A 63 -25.39 10.14 -12.04
C SER A 63 -26.45 9.82 -10.99
N MET A 64 -26.06 9.26 -9.84
CA MET A 64 -26.95 9.00 -8.72
C MET A 64 -27.56 10.30 -8.20
N LEU A 65 -26.74 11.30 -7.89
CA LEU A 65 -27.22 12.61 -7.42
C LEU A 65 -28.13 13.30 -8.45
N SER A 66 -27.85 13.19 -9.75
CA SER A 66 -28.72 13.76 -10.79
C SER A 66 -30.09 13.09 -10.83
N ASN A 67 -30.15 11.76 -10.69
CA ASN A 67 -31.40 11.02 -10.62
C ASN A 67 -32.16 11.31 -9.31
N THR A 68 -31.47 11.32 -8.17
CA THR A 68 -32.10 11.60 -6.88
C THR A 68 -32.53 13.06 -6.75
N ALA A 69 -31.84 14.01 -7.38
CA ALA A 69 -32.23 15.42 -7.42
C ALA A 69 -33.51 15.69 -8.24
N LEU A 70 -33.88 14.76 -9.13
CA LEU A 70 -35.18 14.81 -9.81
C LEU A 70 -36.33 14.43 -8.87
N GLU A 71 -36.06 13.58 -7.87
CA GLU A 71 -37.07 13.03 -6.96
C GLU A 71 -37.15 13.77 -5.62
N ASP A 72 -36.00 14.13 -5.01
CA ASP A 72 -35.95 14.84 -3.74
C ASP A 72 -34.70 15.73 -3.64
N LYS A 73 -34.89 17.05 -3.77
CA LYS A 73 -33.81 18.06 -3.76
C LYS A 73 -33.32 18.41 -2.37
N THR A 74 -34.11 18.11 -1.33
CA THR A 74 -33.96 18.73 0.00
C THR A 74 -32.89 18.02 0.85
N HIS A 75 -32.62 16.75 0.55
CA HIS A 75 -31.78 15.88 1.37
C HIS A 75 -30.49 15.39 0.67
N LEU A 76 -30.15 15.92 -0.51
CA LEU A 76 -28.97 15.51 -1.28
C LEU A 76 -27.65 15.65 -0.51
N PHE A 77 -27.57 16.61 0.41
CA PHE A 77 -26.37 16.86 1.22
C PHE A 77 -26.00 15.69 2.14
N ILE A 78 -26.96 14.83 2.50
CA ILE A 78 -26.75 13.66 3.36
C ILE A 78 -25.83 12.64 2.68
N PHE A 79 -25.80 12.60 1.35
CA PHE A 79 -24.97 11.68 0.59
C PHE A 79 -23.49 12.11 0.47
N ILE A 80 -23.16 13.38 0.76
CA ILE A 80 -21.79 13.89 0.62
C ILE A 80 -20.83 13.19 1.61
N ILE A 81 -21.25 13.03 2.86
CA ILE A 81 -20.46 12.42 3.93
C ILE A 81 -20.07 10.96 3.61
N PRO A 82 -21.02 10.05 3.28
CA PRO A 82 -20.67 8.67 2.95
C PRO A 82 -19.83 8.56 1.66
N ILE A 83 -20.05 9.42 0.67
CA ILE A 83 -19.22 9.49 -0.55
C ILE A 83 -17.76 9.82 -0.20
N PHE A 84 -17.54 10.87 0.60
CA PHE A 84 -16.19 11.24 1.05
C PHE A 84 -15.55 10.16 1.93
N ALA A 85 -16.32 9.56 2.85
CA ALA A 85 -15.83 8.48 3.70
C ALA A 85 -15.38 7.27 2.87
N MET A 86 -16.12 6.92 1.81
CA MET A 86 -15.77 5.80 0.93
C MET A 86 -14.47 6.06 0.17
N ILE A 87 -14.25 7.29 -0.32
CA ILE A 87 -13.01 7.70 -0.99
C ILE A 87 -11.81 7.54 -0.05
N LEU A 88 -11.92 8.05 1.18
CA LEU A 88 -10.86 7.96 2.19
C LEU A 88 -10.53 6.52 2.56
N ILE A 89 -11.54 5.66 2.73
CA ILE A 89 -11.36 4.23 3.02
C ILE A 89 -10.65 3.54 1.84
N MET A 90 -11.07 3.82 0.61
CA MET A 90 -10.43 3.26 -0.58
C MET A 90 -8.95 3.68 -0.67
N GLU A 91 -8.63 4.95 -0.41
CA GLU A 91 -7.24 5.44 -0.43
C GLU A 91 -6.40 4.72 0.63
N TYR A 92 -6.91 4.64 1.85
CA TYR A 92 -6.19 4.04 2.97
C TYR A 92 -5.92 2.54 2.75
N VAL A 93 -6.93 1.78 2.37
CA VAL A 93 -6.82 0.33 2.15
C VAL A 93 -5.88 0.03 0.98
N SER A 94 -5.95 0.83 -0.08
CA SER A 94 -5.11 0.66 -1.28
C SER A 94 -3.63 0.95 -0.98
N ALA A 95 -3.35 2.04 -0.26
CA ALA A 95 -1.99 2.37 0.18
C ALA A 95 -1.42 1.29 1.13
N TRP A 96 -2.24 0.77 2.04
CA TRP A 96 -1.83 -0.26 2.98
C TRP A 96 -1.54 -1.61 2.30
N LEU A 97 -2.43 -2.05 1.39
CA LEU A 97 -2.26 -3.31 0.65
C LEU A 97 -1.08 -3.28 -0.33
N ALA A 98 -0.85 -2.13 -0.97
CA ALA A 98 0.19 -2.00 -1.99
C ALA A 98 1.59 -1.86 -1.42
N TYR A 99 1.76 -1.14 -0.30
CA TYR A 99 3.10 -0.77 0.21
C TYR A 99 3.31 -1.18 1.66
N GLY A 100 2.28 -1.07 2.49
CA GLY A 100 2.38 -1.29 3.94
C GLY A 100 2.72 -2.73 4.29
N ARG A 101 2.15 -3.71 3.58
CA ARG A 101 2.33 -5.14 3.89
C ARG A 101 3.78 -5.62 3.72
N LEU A 102 4.46 -5.22 2.63
CA LEU A 102 5.82 -5.66 2.31
C LEU A 102 6.85 -4.96 3.21
N ARG A 103 6.71 -3.63 3.38
CA ARG A 103 7.53 -2.86 4.34
C ARG A 103 7.36 -3.38 5.77
N SER A 104 6.13 -3.63 6.20
CA SER A 104 5.85 -4.15 7.56
C SER A 104 6.48 -5.53 7.79
N GLN A 105 6.45 -6.43 6.80
CA GLN A 105 7.08 -7.74 6.92
C GLN A 105 8.61 -7.63 7.01
N PHE A 106 9.21 -6.80 6.17
CA PHE A 106 10.65 -6.56 6.20
C PHE A 106 11.09 -5.92 7.52
N ASN A 107 10.42 -4.85 7.96
CA ASN A 107 10.72 -4.17 9.22
C ASN A 107 10.53 -5.09 10.43
N LYS A 108 9.49 -5.95 10.45
CA LYS A 108 9.32 -6.94 11.52
C LYS A 108 10.47 -7.95 11.55
N ALA A 109 10.89 -8.46 10.40
CA ALA A 109 12.01 -9.39 10.31
C ALA A 109 13.33 -8.73 10.72
N LEU A 110 13.57 -7.50 10.25
CA LEU A 110 14.74 -6.68 10.57
C LEU A 110 14.83 -6.38 12.08
N LYS A 111 13.71 -6.01 12.71
CA LYS A 111 13.65 -5.75 14.16
C LYS A 111 14.01 -6.98 15.00
N LYS A 112 13.70 -8.17 14.50
CA LYS A 112 13.98 -9.44 15.18
C LYS A 112 15.43 -9.87 15.03
N GLY A 113 16.00 -9.81 13.82
CA GLY A 113 17.37 -10.27 13.58
C GLY A 113 18.47 -9.23 13.79
N TYR A 114 18.17 -7.94 13.63
CA TYR A 114 19.12 -6.83 13.71
C TYR A 114 18.57 -5.65 14.54
N PRO A 115 18.25 -5.84 15.83
CA PRO A 115 17.64 -4.79 16.65
C PRO A 115 18.53 -3.54 16.77
N GLY A 116 19.86 -3.69 16.82
CA GLY A 116 20.80 -2.56 16.93
C GLY A 116 20.99 -1.74 15.65
N SER A 117 20.76 -2.35 14.49
CA SER A 117 20.86 -1.70 13.17
C SER A 117 19.49 -1.40 12.56
N TYR A 118 18.40 -1.67 13.29
CA TYR A 118 17.03 -1.52 12.81
C TYR A 118 16.74 -0.12 12.26
N GLY A 119 17.22 0.92 12.95
CA GLY A 119 17.04 2.32 12.53
C GLY A 119 17.77 2.68 11.24
N GLU A 120 18.86 1.98 10.91
CA GLU A 120 19.66 2.24 9.70
C GLU A 120 19.02 1.66 8.44
N PHE A 121 18.24 0.57 8.56
CA PHE A 121 17.73 -0.19 7.41
C PHE A 121 16.20 -0.26 7.33
N LEU A 122 15.49 0.46 8.20
CA LEU A 122 14.05 0.68 8.14
C LEU A 122 13.58 1.14 6.75
N VAL A 123 12.44 0.62 6.27
CA VAL A 123 11.76 1.02 5.01
C VAL A 123 10.36 1.55 5.27
#